data_AF-A0A353FCQ1-F1
#
_entry.id   AF-A0A353FCQ1-F1
#
_cell.length_a   1.000
_cell.length_b   1.000
_cell.length_c   1.000
_cell.angle_alpha   90.00
_cell.angle_beta   90.00
_cell.angle_gamma   90.00
#
_symmetry.space_group_name_H-M   'P 1'
#
loop_
_entity.id
_entity.type
_entity.pdbx_description
1 polymer ?
#
loop_
_entity_poly.entity_id
_entity_poly.type
_entity_poly.pdbx_seq_one_letter_code
_entity_poly.pdbx_strand_id
1 'polypeptide(L)'
;HKFEAGTPHIEGAIVLGTAIDFLNEVGVENIAAHEADLVHYGIERLSSVEGMRFIGEARNRAGLISFVIEGVHPYDVGVLLDKMGIA
;
A
#
# COMPACT_ATOMS: atom_id res chain seq x y z
N HIS A 1 -28.58 -1.84 -19.83
CA HIS A 1 -28.79 -2.47 -18.51
C HIS A 1 -28.86 -4.01 -18.58
N LYS A 2 -27.88 -4.68 -19.23
CA LYS A 2 -27.84 -6.16 -19.27
C LYS A 2 -27.14 -6.77 -18.05
N PHE A 3 -26.22 -6.01 -17.43
CA PHE A 3 -25.30 -6.51 -16.42
C PHE A 3 -25.38 -5.79 -15.06
N GLU A 4 -26.18 -4.73 -14.97
CA GLU A 4 -26.33 -3.91 -13.76
C GLU A 4 -27.83 -3.61 -13.58
N ALA A 5 -28.54 -4.59 -13.01
CA ALA A 5 -29.97 -4.50 -12.75
C ALA A 5 -30.23 -3.94 -11.33
N GLY A 6 -31.34 -3.22 -11.16
CA GLY A 6 -31.64 -2.51 -9.92
C GLY A 6 -31.00 -1.12 -9.87
N THR A 7 -31.15 -0.43 -8.74
CA THR A 7 -30.53 0.87 -8.51
C THR A 7 -29.02 0.70 -8.39
N PRO A 8 -28.21 1.31 -9.27
CA PRO A 8 -26.75 1.21 -9.17
C PRO A 8 -26.25 2.00 -7.96
N HIS A 9 -24.97 1.81 -7.62
CA HIS A 9 -24.26 2.64 -6.64
C HIS A 9 -23.89 3.98 -7.29
N ILE A 10 -24.89 4.86 -7.43
CA ILE A 10 -24.81 6.09 -8.23
C ILE A 10 -23.71 7.01 -7.71
N GLU A 11 -23.69 7.27 -6.41
CA GLU A 11 -22.69 8.11 -5.75
C GLU A 11 -21.29 7.50 -5.87
N GLY A 12 -21.16 6.18 -5.74
CA GLY A 12 -19.88 5.48 -5.90
C GLY A 12 -19.30 5.65 -7.30
N ALA A 13 -20.12 5.54 -8.34
CA ALA A 13 -19.68 5.75 -9.72
C ALA A 13 -19.22 7.19 -9.97
N ILE A 14 -19.94 8.18 -9.45
CA ILE A 14 -19.59 9.60 -9.58
C ILE A 14 -18.26 9.90 -8.87
N VAL A 15 -18.13 9.45 -7.61
CA VAL A 15 -16.94 9.70 -6.79
C VAL A 15 -15.72 8.93 -7.32
N LEU A 16 -15.91 7.73 -7.88
CA LEU A 16 -14.83 7.01 -8.56
C LEU A 16 -14.27 7.80 -9.75
N GLY A 17 -15.14 8.45 -10.54
CA GLY A 17 -14.70 9.35 -11.62
C GLY A 17 -13.82 10.48 -11.09
N THR A 18 -14.24 11.12 -9.99
CA THR A 18 -13.46 12.19 -9.33
C THR A 18 -12.12 11.68 -8.81
N ALA A 19 -12.07 10.47 -8.24
CA ALA A 19 -10.81 9.86 -7.78
C ALA A 19 -9.86 9.58 -8.94
N ILE A 20 -10.38 9.13 -10.09
CA ILE A 20 -9.58 8.91 -11.30
C ILE A 20 -9.03 10.24 -11.83
N ASP A 21 -9.86 11.29 -11.87
CA ASP A 21 -9.42 12.63 -12.28
C ASP A 21 -8.27 13.14 -11.40
N PHE A 22 -8.36 12.95 -10.08
CA PHE A 22 -7.28 13.28 -9.15
C PHE A 22 -5.98 12.49 -9.45
N LEU A 23 -6.08 11.18 -9.67
CA LEU A 23 -4.90 10.37 -10.01
C LEU A 23 -4.26 10.82 -11.33
N ASN A 24 -5.07 11.21 -12.32
CA ASN A 24 -4.59 11.73 -13.60
C ASN A 24 -3.94 13.12 -13.46
N GLU A 25 -4.48 13.98 -12.60
CA GLU A 25 -3.91 15.30 -12.30
C GLU A 25 -2.52 15.17 -11.64
N VAL A 26 -2.39 14.25 -10.68
CA VAL A 26 -1.10 13.95 -10.03
C VAL A 26 -0.14 13.24 -11.01
N GLY A 27 -0.67 12.38 -11.87
CA GLY A 27 0.05 11.60 -12.87
C GLY A 27 0.50 10.24 -12.33
N VAL A 28 0.07 9.16 -12.98
CA VAL A 28 0.32 7.78 -12.54
C VAL A 28 1.82 7.45 -12.53
N GLU A 29 2.58 8.00 -13.48
CA GLU A 29 4.04 7.84 -13.56
C GLU A 29 4.75 8.55 -12.41
N ASN A 30 4.26 9.72 -12.00
CA ASN A 30 4.80 10.46 -10.85
C ASN A 30 4.54 9.69 -9.54
N ILE A 31 3.33 9.14 -9.40
CA ILE A 31 2.95 8.31 -8.26
C ILE A 31 3.85 7.07 -8.20
N ALA A 32 4.01 6.37 -9.33
CA ALA A 32 4.84 5.15 -9.40
C ALA A 32 6.32 5.42 -9.07
N ALA A 33 6.88 6.52 -9.55
CA ALA A 33 8.25 6.92 -9.21
C ALA A 33 8.39 7.21 -7.71
N HIS A 34 7.45 7.97 -7.14
CA HIS A 34 7.45 8.28 -5.71
C HIS A 34 7.27 7.04 -4.83
N GLU A 35 6.37 6.13 -5.19
CA GLU A 35 6.20 4.86 -4.49
C GLU A 35 7.48 4.00 -4.53
N ALA A 36 8.17 3.97 -5.68
CA ALA A 36 9.44 3.24 -5.80
C ALA A 36 10.50 3.81 -4.85
N ASP A 37 10.61 5.14 -4.76
CA ASP A 37 11.53 5.82 -3.84
C ASP A 37 11.17 5.53 -2.37
N LEU A 38 9.88 5.59 -2.00
CA LEU A 38 9.42 5.27 -0.65
C LEU A 38 9.70 3.82 -0.26
N VAL A 39 9.48 2.88 -1.17
CA VAL A 39 9.78 1.46 -0.93
C VAL A 39 11.27 1.24 -0.79
N HIS A 40 12.10 1.86 -1.63
CA HIS A 40 13.55 1.75 -1.54
C HIS A 40 14.05 2.27 -0.19
N TYR A 41 13.61 3.46 0.20
CA TYR A 41 13.93 4.05 1.50
C TYR A 41 13.43 3.17 2.66
N GLY A 42 12.19 2.69 2.60
CA GLY A 42 11.61 1.83 3.62
C GLY A 42 12.40 0.54 3.81
N ILE A 43 12.80 -0.13 2.73
CA ILE A 43 13.64 -1.33 2.77
C ILE A 43 15.00 -1.01 3.40
N GLU A 44 15.66 0.07 2.98
CA GLU A 44 16.96 0.47 3.56
C GLU A 44 16.86 0.68 5.07
N ARG A 45 15.84 1.43 5.53
CA ARG A 45 15.64 1.71 6.95
C ARG A 45 15.29 0.45 7.74
N LEU A 46 14.36 -0.37 7.24
CA LEU A 46 13.92 -1.58 7.92
C LEU A 46 15.00 -2.67 7.93
N SER A 47 15.92 -2.68 6.97
CA SER A 47 17.03 -3.64 6.92
C SER A 47 18.00 -3.51 8.11
N SER A 48 17.97 -2.37 8.80
CA SER A 48 18.75 -2.16 10.02
C SER A 48 18.14 -2.82 11.28
N VAL A 49 16.90 -3.33 11.19
CA VAL A 49 16.22 -4.00 12.30
C VAL A 49 16.69 -5.45 12.39
N GLU A 50 17.19 -5.85 13.57
CA GLU A 50 17.62 -7.22 13.82
C GLU A 50 16.46 -8.22 13.68
N GLY A 51 16.73 -9.37 13.06
CA GLY A 51 15.72 -10.39 12.79
C GLY A 51 14.72 -10.04 11.68
N MET A 52 14.86 -8.88 11.01
CA MET A 52 14.00 -8.48 9.90
C MET A 52 14.18 -9.40 8.70
N ARG A 53 13.07 -9.90 8.16
CA ARG A 53 13.05 -10.68 6.91
C ARG A 53 11.92 -10.21 6.01
N PHE A 54 12.28 -9.73 4.82
CA PHE A 54 11.32 -9.31 3.82
C PHE A 54 10.70 -10.51 3.09
N ILE A 55 9.42 -10.39 2.73
CA ILE A 55 8.67 -11.37 1.95
C ILE A 55 8.37 -10.79 0.58
N GLY A 56 8.99 -11.36 -0.45
CA GLY A 56 8.86 -10.90 -1.84
C GLY A 56 9.93 -9.87 -2.19
N GLU A 57 10.80 -10.23 -3.13
CA GLU A 57 11.93 -9.40 -3.55
C GLU A 57 11.93 -9.12 -5.07
N ALA A 58 10.74 -8.97 -5.65
CA ALA A 58 10.63 -8.66 -7.06
C ALA A 58 11.36 -7.35 -7.41
N ARG A 59 12.04 -7.34 -8.56
CA ARG A 59 12.72 -6.16 -9.09
C ARG A 59 11.75 -5.01 -9.35
N ASN A 60 10.57 -5.35 -9.88
CA ASN A 60 9.45 -4.43 -10.04
C ASN A 60 8.39 -4.82 -9.02
N ARG A 61 8.12 -3.94 -8.06
CA ARG A 61 7.08 -4.13 -7.04
C ARG A 61 6.29 -2.83 -6.89
N ALA A 62 5.03 -2.96 -6.49
CA ALA A 62 4.20 -1.83 -6.09
C ALA A 62 4.67 -1.23 -4.76
N GLY A 63 4.06 -0.12 -4.33
CA GLY A 63 4.31 0.57 -3.05
C GLY A 63 3.98 -0.25 -1.78
N LEU A 64 4.61 -1.41 -1.58
CA LEU A 64 4.40 -2.28 -0.41
C LEU A 64 5.68 -2.96 0.07
N ILE A 65 5.74 -3.23 1.38
CA ILE A 65 6.81 -3.99 2.04
C ILE A 65 6.16 -5.00 2.98
N SER A 66 6.18 -6.28 2.61
CA SER A 66 5.79 -7.37 3.51
C SER A 66 7.01 -7.90 4.25
N PHE A 67 6.90 -8.12 5.56
CA PHE A 67 8.02 -8.58 6.37
C PHE A 67 7.56 -9.43 7.56
N VAL A 68 8.50 -10.15 8.14
CA VAL A 68 8.40 -10.78 9.46
C VAL A 68 9.65 -10.44 10.27
N ILE A 69 9.54 -10.54 11.59
CA ILE A 69 10.67 -10.37 12.50
C ILE A 69 10.88 -11.70 13.24
N GLU A 70 12.11 -12.20 13.26
CA GLU A 70 12.45 -13.44 13.92
C GLU A 70 12.04 -13.43 15.41
N GLY A 71 11.40 -14.50 15.86
CA GLY A 71 10.93 -14.63 17.24
C GLY A 71 9.69 -13.79 17.60
N VAL A 72 9.14 -13.00 16.67
CA VAL A 72 7.96 -12.16 16.93
C VAL A 72 6.79 -12.58 16.04
N HIS A 73 5.63 -12.80 16.65
CA HIS A 73 4.43 -13.13 15.90
C HIS A 73 3.89 -11.88 15.16
N PRO A 74 3.50 -11.95 13.87
CA PRO A 74 3.07 -10.79 13.09
C PRO A 74 1.90 -10.00 13.72
N TYR A 75 0.98 -10.71 14.39
CA TYR A 75 -0.13 -10.08 15.10
C TYR A 75 0.35 -9.13 16.20
N ASP A 76 1.37 -9.52 16.98
CA ASP A 76 1.87 -8.72 18.10
C ASP A 76 2.55 -7.44 17.59
N VAL A 77 3.28 -7.54 16.47
CA VAL A 77 3.86 -6.37 15.78
C VAL A 77 2.75 -5.42 15.34
N GLY A 78 1.71 -5.93 14.68
CA GLY A 78 0.59 -5.11 14.22
C GLY A 78 -0.13 -4.39 15.36
N VAL A 79 -0.42 -5.10 16.46
CA VAL A 79 -1.08 -4.50 17.64
C VAL A 79 -0.19 -3.44 18.32
N LEU A 80 1.13 -3.65 18.37
CA LEU A 80 2.05 -2.66 18.95
C LEU A 80 2.13 -1.40 18.08
N LEU A 81 2.26 -1.57 16.76
CA LEU A 81 2.33 -0.47 15.80
C LEU A 81 1.04 0.37 15.80
N ASP A 82 -0.12 -0.28 15.85
CA ASP A 82 -1.42 0.39 15.95
C ASP A 82 -1.50 1.26 17.21
N LYS A 83 -1.04 0.75 18.36
CA LYS A 83 -0.94 1.53 19.61
C LYS A 83 0.00 2.73 19.52
N MET A 84 0.92 2.73 18.56
CA MET A 84 1.83 3.84 18.26
C MET A 84 1.29 4.78 17.18
N GLY A 85 0.08 4.52 16.66
CA GLY A 85 -0.57 5.32 15.61
C GLY A 85 -0.18 4.92 14.19
N ILE A 86 0.43 3.76 14.00
CA ILE A 86 0.78 3.19 12.70
C ILE A 86 -0.23 2.07 12.41
N ALA A 87 -1.25 2.39 11.62
CA ALA A 87 -2.36 1.50 11.25
C ALA A 87 -2.33 1.13 9.76
#